data_AF-A0A9D1W3Z6-F1
#
_entry.id   AF-A0A9D1W3Z6-F1
#
_cell.length_a   1.000
_cell.length_b   1.000
_cell.length_c   1.000
_cell.angle_alpha   90.00
_cell.angle_beta   90.00
_cell.angle_gamma   90.00
#
_symmetry.space_group_name_H-M   'P 1'
#
loop_
_entity.id
_entity.type
_entity.pdbx_description
1 polymer ?
#
loop_
_entity_poly.entity_id
_entity_poly.type
_entity_poly.pdbx_seq_one_letter_code
_entity_poly.pdbx_strand_id
1 'polypeptide(L)'
;MNHRNRNRVLAGVLLAAAVCCAVWAGNYIYQRGQEKSALEELQAEAKAETEAAPEAGQETAPAETEPVGLDPYVDFGELQARNPEIYAWITVPGTRVDYPILQREGSHQDYYLMHDVDGNLTASGSIYTESLN
;
A
#
# COMPACT_ATOMS: atom_id res chain seq x y z
N MET A 1 12.83 -42.74 31.34
CA MET A 1 13.51 -41.57 30.73
C MET A 1 13.88 -40.59 31.85
N ASN A 2 15.17 -40.39 32.11
CA ASN A 2 15.64 -39.74 33.33
C ASN A 2 15.30 -38.24 33.36
N HIS A 3 14.71 -37.76 34.46
CA HIS A 3 14.15 -36.41 34.62
C HIS A 3 15.12 -35.28 34.24
N ARG A 4 16.43 -35.52 34.46
CA ARG A 4 17.54 -34.62 34.17
C ARG A 4 17.79 -34.42 32.66
N ASN A 5 17.44 -35.40 31.84
CA ASN A 5 17.66 -35.38 30.38
C ASN A 5 16.50 -34.67 29.69
N ARG A 6 15.26 -34.90 30.17
CA ARG A 6 14.05 -34.21 29.71
C ARG A 6 14.13 -32.70 29.96
N ASN A 7 14.63 -32.27 31.12
CA ASN A 7 14.80 -30.84 31.43
C ASN A 7 15.88 -30.17 30.55
N ARG A 8 16.93 -30.91 30.15
CA ARG A 8 17.95 -30.41 29.22
C ARG A 8 17.41 -30.23 27.80
N VAL A 9 16.61 -31.19 27.34
CA VAL A 9 15.93 -31.09 26.03
C VAL A 9 14.91 -29.95 26.04
N LEU A 10 14.10 -29.82 27.11
CA LEU A 10 13.16 -28.70 27.29
C LEU A 10 13.88 -27.34 27.31
N ALA A 11 14.99 -27.22 28.03
CA ALA A 11 15.76 -25.97 28.08
C ALA A 11 16.31 -25.59 26.70
N GLY A 12 16.79 -26.56 25.91
CA GLY A 12 17.26 -26.33 24.54
C GLY A 12 16.15 -25.84 23.61
N VAL A 13 14.96 -26.45 23.70
CA VAL A 13 13.79 -26.05 22.89
C VAL A 13 13.31 -24.63 23.26
N LEU A 14 13.28 -24.29 24.55
CA LEU A 14 12.90 -22.95 25.00
C LEU A 14 13.89 -21.86 24.55
N LEU A 15 15.20 -22.16 24.58
CA LEU A 15 16.22 -21.24 24.06
C LEU A 15 16.07 -21.02 22.56
N ALA A 16 15.86 -22.09 21.79
CA ALA A 16 15.64 -21.99 20.35
C ALA A 16 14.38 -21.17 20.03
N ALA A 17 13.27 -21.42 20.73
CA ALA A 17 12.04 -20.66 20.57
C ALA A 17 12.22 -19.17 20.92
N ALA A 18 12.95 -18.86 21.99
CA ALA A 18 13.24 -17.47 22.37
C ALA A 18 14.06 -16.74 21.31
N VAL A 19 15.07 -17.41 20.71
CA VAL A 19 15.85 -16.83 19.61
C VAL A 19 14.98 -16.61 18.37
N CYS A 20 14.13 -17.58 18.00
CA CYS A 20 13.19 -17.41 16.89
C CYS A 20 12.23 -16.22 17.11
N CYS A 21 11.67 -16.07 18.31
CA CYS A 21 10.82 -14.94 18.66
C CYS A 21 11.58 -13.61 18.59
N ALA A 22 12.84 -13.56 19.05
CA ALA A 22 13.66 -12.36 18.99
C ALA A 22 14.00 -11.95 17.55
N VAL A 23 14.31 -12.91 16.68
CA VAL A 23 14.55 -12.64 15.25
C VAL A 23 13.28 -12.15 14.56
N TRP A 24 12.14 -12.81 14.81
CA TRP A 24 10.86 -12.40 14.23
C TRP A 24 10.44 -10.99 14.68
N ALA A 25 10.53 -10.71 16.00
CA ALA A 25 10.23 -9.39 16.54
C ALA A 25 11.20 -8.32 16.03
N GLY A 26 12.50 -8.65 15.91
CA GLY A 26 13.51 -7.75 15.33
C GLY A 26 13.19 -7.38 13.88
N ASN A 27 12.83 -8.36 13.05
CA ASN A 27 12.43 -8.11 11.66
C ASN A 27 11.15 -7.27 11.58
N TYR A 28 10.15 -7.58 12.40
CA TYR A 28 8.89 -6.83 12.47
C TYR A 28 9.12 -5.34 12.85
N ILE A 29 9.98 -5.09 13.85
CA ILE A 29 10.31 -3.71 14.27
C ILE A 29 11.11 -2.98 13.18
N TYR A 30 12.04 -3.67 12.52
CA TYR A 30 12.84 -3.11 11.43
C TYR A 30 11.96 -2.68 10.25
N GLN A 31 11.02 -3.55 9.85
CA GLN A 31 10.08 -3.30 8.77
C GLN A 31 9.19 -2.09 9.06
N ARG A 32 8.68 -1.97 10.30
CA ARG A 32 7.88 -0.84 10.74
C ARG A 32 8.64 0.48 10.87
N GLY A 33 9.95 0.41 11.08
CA GLY A 33 10.85 1.58 11.12
C GLY A 33 11.08 2.15 9.72
N GLN A 34 11.35 1.27 8.75
CA GLN A 34 11.49 1.63 7.33
C GLN A 34 10.25 2.34 6.77
N GLU A 35 9.05 1.81 7.06
CA GLU A 35 7.78 2.41 6.62
C GLU A 35 7.62 3.87 7.08
N LYS A 36 8.02 4.20 8.31
CA LYS A 36 7.90 5.56 8.85
C LYS A 36 8.84 6.55 8.18
N SER A 37 10.09 6.17 7.97
CA SER A 37 11.07 7.06 7.31
C SER A 37 10.71 7.31 5.85
N ALA A 38 10.22 6.29 5.14
CA ALA A 38 9.70 6.44 3.78
C ALA A 38 8.48 7.38 3.73
N LEU A 39 7.58 7.28 4.73
CA LEU A 39 6.43 8.17 4.84
C LEU A 39 6.82 9.63 5.05
N GLU A 40 7.77 9.88 5.94
CA GLU A 40 8.27 11.24 6.23
C GLU A 40 8.96 11.85 5.00
N GLU A 41 9.72 11.07 4.24
CA GLU A 41 10.36 11.49 3.00
C GLU A 41 9.32 11.86 1.92
N LEU A 42 8.33 10.99 1.68
CA LEU A 42 7.24 11.25 0.74
C LEU A 42 6.43 12.50 1.11
N GLN A 43 6.16 12.70 2.42
CA GLN A 43 5.46 13.90 2.90
C GLN A 43 6.31 15.16 2.73
N ALA A 44 7.62 15.08 2.93
CA ALA A 44 8.53 16.19 2.72
C ALA A 44 8.60 16.58 1.24
N GLU A 45 8.66 15.60 0.34
CA GLU A 45 8.64 15.81 -1.11
C GLU A 45 7.32 16.45 -1.58
N ALA A 46 6.18 15.89 -1.18
CA ALA A 46 4.86 16.44 -1.52
C ALA A 46 4.67 17.88 -1.00
N LYS A 47 5.18 18.16 0.20
CA LYS A 47 5.16 19.52 0.76
C LYS A 47 6.08 20.47 -0.01
N ALA A 48 7.29 20.03 -0.39
CA ALA A 48 8.23 20.82 -1.17
C ALA A 48 7.68 21.16 -2.57
N GLU A 49 6.98 20.22 -3.21
CA GLU A 49 6.31 20.43 -4.49
C GLU A 49 5.17 21.46 -4.36
N THR A 50 4.42 21.42 -3.25
CA THR A 50 3.34 22.38 -2.96
C THR A 50 3.88 23.78 -2.63
N GLU A 51 5.05 23.88 -1.98
CA GLU A 51 5.63 25.17 -1.53
C GLU A 51 6.48 25.86 -2.63
N ALA A 52 6.92 25.10 -3.64
CA ALA A 52 7.67 25.63 -4.80
C ALA A 52 6.78 26.14 -5.95
N ALA A 53 5.48 25.86 -5.94
CA ALA A 53 4.52 26.35 -6.93
C ALA A 53 3.84 27.63 -6.44
N PRO A 54 3.86 28.76 -7.18
CA PRO A 54 3.08 29.92 -6.79
C PRO A 54 1.58 29.58 -6.89
N GLU A 55 0.78 30.10 -5.96
CA GLU A 55 -0.68 30.10 -6.06
C GLU A 55 -1.12 30.68 -7.42
N ALA A 56 -1.46 29.80 -8.34
CA ALA A 56 -2.29 30.10 -9.50
C ALA A 56 -3.15 28.87 -9.72
N GLY A 57 -4.48 29.03 -9.60
CA GLY A 57 -5.39 28.08 -10.21
C GLY A 57 -5.02 27.96 -11.69
N GLN A 58 -4.47 26.81 -12.07
CA GLN A 58 -4.19 26.47 -13.46
C GLN A 58 -4.83 25.12 -13.77
N GLU A 59 -6.08 25.24 -14.19
CA GLU A 59 -6.52 24.53 -15.38
C GLU A 59 -5.48 24.72 -16.51
N THR A 60 -5.13 23.60 -17.15
CA THR A 60 -4.47 23.44 -18.45
C THR A 60 -2.96 23.66 -18.59
N ALA A 61 -2.25 22.57 -18.94
CA ALA A 61 -1.73 22.39 -20.29
C ALA A 61 -1.49 20.89 -20.60
N PRO A 62 -1.62 20.47 -21.87
CA PRO A 62 -2.00 19.10 -22.25
C PRO A 62 -0.77 18.19 -22.29
N ALA A 63 -0.82 17.09 -21.55
CA ALA A 63 -0.12 15.89 -22.02
C ALA A 63 -0.83 15.47 -23.31
N GLU A 64 -0.07 15.32 -24.38
CA GLU A 64 -0.55 14.90 -25.70
C GLU A 64 -1.62 13.81 -25.57
N THR A 65 -2.82 14.16 -26.06
CA THR A 65 -3.93 13.25 -26.31
C THR A 65 -3.50 12.20 -27.33
N GLU A 66 -2.93 11.11 -26.85
CA GLU A 66 -3.39 9.82 -27.38
C GLU A 66 -4.79 9.63 -26.79
N PRO A 67 -5.84 9.45 -27.61
CA PRO A 67 -7.13 9.05 -27.07
C PRO A 67 -6.88 7.73 -26.34
N VAL A 68 -6.91 7.75 -25.00
CA VAL A 68 -7.08 6.53 -24.23
C VAL A 68 -8.40 5.98 -24.73
N GLY A 69 -8.29 4.98 -25.60
CA GLY A 69 -9.42 4.29 -26.16
C GLY A 69 -10.30 3.91 -24.98
N LEU A 70 -11.58 4.23 -25.09
CA LEU A 70 -12.60 3.62 -24.24
C LEU A 70 -12.54 2.13 -24.55
N ASP A 71 -11.61 1.39 -23.96
CA ASP A 71 -11.59 -0.06 -24.05
C ASP A 71 -12.80 -0.50 -23.23
N PRO A 72 -13.86 -1.01 -23.87
CA PRO A 72 -15.07 -1.42 -23.15
C PRO A 72 -14.85 -2.69 -22.33
N TYR A 73 -13.62 -3.21 -22.31
CA TYR A 73 -13.25 -4.49 -21.74
C TYR A 73 -12.08 -4.34 -20.77
N VAL A 74 -12.39 -3.90 -19.56
CA VAL A 74 -11.47 -4.00 -18.42
C VAL A 74 -11.41 -5.48 -18.00
N ASP A 75 -10.24 -6.11 -18.13
CA ASP A 75 -10.03 -7.48 -17.67
C ASP A 75 -9.85 -7.50 -16.14
N PHE A 76 -10.97 -7.65 -15.44
CA PHE A 76 -10.97 -7.77 -13.98
C PHE A 76 -10.24 -9.03 -13.49
N GLY A 77 -10.09 -10.08 -14.31
CA GLY A 77 -9.36 -11.28 -13.92
C GLY A 77 -7.88 -10.99 -13.73
N GLU A 78 -7.28 -10.26 -14.67
CA GLU A 78 -5.88 -9.82 -14.55
C GLU A 78 -5.70 -8.79 -13.44
N LEU A 79 -6.63 -7.82 -13.32
CA LEU A 79 -6.57 -6.81 -12.26
C LEU A 79 -6.69 -7.42 -10.87
N GLN A 80 -7.63 -8.33 -10.65
CA GLN A 80 -7.80 -9.01 -9.37
C GLN A 80 -6.65 -9.98 -9.06
N ALA A 81 -5.99 -10.53 -10.08
CA ALA A 81 -4.76 -11.28 -9.90
C ALA A 81 -3.61 -10.39 -9.43
N ARG A 82 -3.57 -9.12 -9.86
CA ARG A 82 -2.61 -8.11 -9.39
C ARG A 82 -2.94 -7.62 -7.97
N ASN A 83 -4.18 -7.23 -7.73
CA ASN A 83 -4.66 -6.88 -6.39
C ASN A 83 -6.13 -7.33 -6.21
N PRO A 84 -6.40 -8.27 -5.30
CA PRO A 84 -7.75 -8.80 -5.08
C PRO A 84 -8.73 -7.78 -4.49
N GLU A 85 -8.26 -6.65 -3.97
CA GLU A 85 -9.10 -5.56 -3.45
C GLU A 85 -9.67 -4.67 -4.57
N ILE A 86 -9.27 -4.88 -5.84
CA ILE A 86 -9.86 -4.20 -7.01
C ILE A 86 -11.23 -4.79 -7.34
N TYR A 87 -12.27 -3.96 -7.32
CA TYR A 87 -13.64 -4.41 -7.57
C TYR A 87 -14.42 -3.56 -8.58
N ALA A 88 -13.93 -2.35 -8.91
CA ALA A 88 -14.55 -1.47 -9.88
C ALA A 88 -13.49 -0.68 -10.66
N TRP A 89 -13.94 0.01 -11.71
CA TRP A 89 -13.12 0.87 -12.56
C TRP A 89 -13.87 2.18 -12.82
N ILE A 90 -13.17 3.30 -12.78
CA ILE A 90 -13.74 4.61 -13.08
C ILE A 90 -13.06 5.22 -14.30
N THR A 91 -13.87 5.51 -15.30
CA THR A 91 -13.47 6.26 -16.49
C THR A 91 -14.37 7.49 -16.60
N VAL A 92 -13.78 8.68 -16.72
CA VAL A 92 -14.53 9.93 -16.95
C VAL A 92 -14.16 10.50 -18.32
N PRO A 93 -15.08 10.46 -19.30
CA PRO A 93 -14.81 10.96 -20.65
C PRO A 93 -14.34 12.41 -20.68
N GLY A 94 -13.33 12.69 -21.50
CA GLY A 94 -12.74 14.02 -21.60
C GLY A 94 -11.80 14.41 -20.46
N THR A 95 -11.46 13.46 -19.58
CA THR A 95 -10.44 13.64 -18.53
C THR A 95 -9.39 12.53 -18.59
N ARG A 96 -8.35 12.64 -17.76
CA ARG A 96 -7.34 11.58 -17.56
C ARG A 96 -7.72 10.61 -16.44
N VAL A 97 -8.97 10.64 -15.95
CA VAL A 97 -9.46 9.72 -14.93
C VAL A 97 -9.83 8.41 -15.59
N ASP A 98 -8.96 7.42 -15.43
CA ASP A 98 -9.12 6.05 -15.93
C ASP A 98 -8.35 5.09 -15.01
N TYR A 99 -8.95 4.72 -13.88
CA TYR A 99 -8.25 4.05 -12.77
C TYR A 99 -9.08 2.93 -12.11
N PRO A 100 -8.41 1.93 -11.52
CA PRO A 100 -9.08 0.94 -10.69
C PRO A 100 -9.54 1.57 -9.36
N ILE A 101 -10.65 1.06 -8.84
CA ILE A 101 -11.17 1.40 -7.52
C ILE A 101 -10.94 0.19 -6.61
N LEU A 102 -10.29 0.45 -5.47
CA LEU A 102 -10.01 -0.54 -4.44
C LEU A 102 -10.98 -0.43 -3.27
N GLN A 103 -11.22 -1.54 -2.58
CA GLN A 103 -11.92 -1.55 -1.30
C GLN A 103 -11.21 -2.48 -0.33
N ARG A 104 -10.75 -1.91 0.78
CA ARG A 104 -10.15 -2.68 1.88
C ARG A 104 -11.19 -3.02 2.92
N GLU A 105 -11.26 -4.31 3.25
CA GLU A 105 -12.11 -4.81 4.32
C GLU A 105 -11.51 -4.52 5.71
N GLY A 106 -12.39 -4.38 6.70
CA GLY A 106 -12.00 -4.22 8.11
C GLY A 106 -11.71 -2.78 8.54
N SER A 107 -10.82 -2.62 9.54
CA SER A 107 -10.59 -1.34 10.23
C SER A 107 -9.58 -0.41 9.55
N HIS A 108 -8.93 -0.84 8.46
CA HIS A 108 -7.85 -0.11 7.78
C HIS A 108 -8.35 0.62 6.53
N GLN A 109 -9.42 1.40 6.71
CA GLN A 109 -10.09 2.09 5.61
C GLN A 109 -9.24 3.20 4.98
N ASP A 110 -8.27 3.74 5.71
CA ASP A 110 -7.37 4.83 5.29
C ASP A 110 -6.11 4.35 4.58
N TYR A 111 -5.91 3.05 4.43
CA TYR A 111 -4.65 2.47 3.92
C TYR A 111 -4.24 3.03 2.55
N TYR A 112 -5.18 3.11 1.62
CA TYR A 112 -4.91 3.54 0.24
C TYR A 112 -4.74 5.06 0.09
N LEU A 113 -4.80 5.85 1.17
CA LEU A 113 -4.38 7.25 1.12
C LEU A 113 -2.90 7.39 0.76
N MET A 114 -2.06 6.42 1.15
CA MET A 114 -0.61 6.49 0.93
C MET A 114 -0.05 5.20 0.33
N HIS A 115 -0.91 4.36 -0.25
CA HIS A 115 -0.49 3.15 -0.93
C HIS A 115 -1.04 3.09 -2.35
N ASP A 116 -0.21 2.61 -3.28
CA ASP A 116 -0.61 2.37 -4.67
C ASP A 116 -1.43 1.08 -4.79
N VAL A 117 -1.88 0.79 -6.02
CA VAL A 117 -2.62 -0.43 -6.38
C VAL A 117 -1.84 -1.72 -6.09
N ASP A 118 -0.51 -1.67 -5.98
CA ASP A 118 0.33 -2.82 -5.64
C ASP A 118 0.64 -2.92 -4.14
N GLY A 119 0.19 -1.94 -3.35
CA GLY A 119 0.47 -1.85 -1.92
C GLY A 119 1.83 -1.23 -1.57
N ASN A 120 2.49 -0.55 -2.51
CA ASN A 120 3.70 0.22 -2.22
C ASN A 120 3.35 1.61 -1.68
N LEU A 121 4.22 2.17 -0.84
CA LEU A 121 4.06 3.52 -0.33
C LEU A 121 4.21 4.56 -1.44
N THR A 122 3.25 5.48 -1.54
CA THR A 122 3.25 6.61 -2.49
C THR A 122 2.50 7.80 -1.90
N ALA A 123 2.95 9.01 -2.20
CA ALA A 123 2.25 10.23 -1.80
C ALA A 123 0.89 10.41 -2.52
N SER A 124 0.73 9.84 -3.72
CA SER A 124 -0.50 9.96 -4.51
C SER A 124 -1.62 9.02 -4.08
N GLY A 125 -1.29 7.97 -3.33
CA GLY A 125 -2.23 6.92 -2.93
C GLY A 125 -2.88 6.20 -4.11
N SER A 126 -4.07 5.65 -3.85
CA SER A 126 -4.96 5.03 -4.83
C SER A 126 -6.40 5.47 -4.63
N ILE A 127 -7.23 5.34 -5.67
CA ILE A 127 -8.67 5.58 -5.55
C ILE A 127 -9.30 4.40 -4.82
N TYR A 128 -9.94 4.67 -3.68
CA TYR A 128 -10.59 3.64 -2.87
C TYR A 128 -11.95 4.09 -2.35
N THR A 129 -12.76 3.12 -1.89
CA THR A 129 -14.00 3.38 -1.17
C THR A 129 -13.91 2.96 0.30
N GLU A 130 -14.56 3.72 1.17
CA GLU A 130 -14.79 3.32 2.56
C GLU A 130 -15.88 2.24 2.64
N SER A 131 -15.80 1.35 3.64
CA SER A 131 -16.71 0.21 3.79
C SER A 131 -18.03 0.55 4.49
N LEU A 132 -18.40 1.84 4.56
CA LEU A 132 -19.65 2.29 5.18
C LEU A 132 -20.86 1.90 4.33
N ASN A 133 -21.45 0.73 4.62
CA ASN A 133 -22.79 0.31 4.21
C ASN A 133 -23.55 -0.29 5.40
#